data_AF-A0A091GFM8-F1
#
_entry.id   AF-A0A091GFM8-F1
#
_cell.length_a   1.000
_cell.length_b   1.000
_cell.length_c   1.000
_cell.angle_alpha   90.00
_cell.angle_beta   90.00
_cell.angle_gamma   90.00
#
_symmetry.space_group_name_H-M   'P 1'
#
loop_
_entity.id
_entity.type
_entity.pdbx_description
1 polymer ?
#
loop_
_entity_poly.entity_id
_entity_poly.type
_entity_poly.pdbx_seq_one_letter_code
_entity_poly.pdbx_strand_id
1 'polypeptide(L)'
;YPSGHLAILVVREKNQLICIVQEDKPINAQIQAVFKSSGRSTCYYPNGAVWINMNIQGGQYLDQGGNRVRRWTWPNSIMTPEPHVPLKPIFISLNRHVGVRILRQDKIIVSFLARGQQAKFNMGTKVKVSNVSRLPPLAQLGEDELLRLAFRVSILRLFDRLHGCLNFPSTEQRDKIKPPAYLITQTLKILELCTTSDISDELRSSVSAIVN
;
A
#
# COMPACT_ATOMS: atom_id res chain seq x y z
N TYR A 1 -13.42 25.37 6.53
CA TYR A 1 -12.84 25.22 7.87
C TYR A 1 -13.33 26.35 8.77
N PRO A 2 -13.21 26.25 10.11
CA PRO A 2 -13.48 27.38 11.01
C PRO A 2 -12.64 28.64 10.71
N SER A 3 -11.49 28.46 10.07
CA SER A 3 -10.59 29.50 9.53
C SER A 3 -11.14 30.24 8.31
N GLY A 4 -12.18 29.73 7.66
CA GLY A 4 -12.68 30.24 6.38
C GLY A 4 -12.10 29.55 5.13
N HIS A 5 -11.04 28.75 5.25
CA HIS A 5 -10.46 28.05 4.09
C HIS A 5 -11.33 26.89 3.60
N LEU A 6 -11.19 26.54 2.31
CA LEU A 6 -11.89 25.42 1.70
C LEU A 6 -11.48 24.09 2.35
N ALA A 7 -12.46 23.31 2.81
CA ALA A 7 -12.19 22.01 3.45
C ALA A 7 -12.41 20.83 2.52
N ILE A 8 -13.58 20.77 1.91
CA ILE A 8 -13.99 19.65 1.06
C ILE A 8 -14.69 20.24 -0.15
N LEU A 9 -14.25 19.82 -1.34
CA LEU A 9 -14.87 20.14 -2.62
C LEU A 9 -15.45 18.86 -3.20
N VAL A 10 -16.74 18.87 -3.53
CA VAL A 10 -17.39 17.76 -4.23
C VAL A 10 -17.82 18.25 -5.60
N VAL A 11 -17.21 17.69 -6.64
CA VAL A 11 -17.50 18.00 -8.04
C VAL A 11 -18.22 16.82 -8.67
N ARG A 12 -19.26 17.10 -9.46
CA ARG A 12 -19.94 16.12 -10.29
C ARG A 12 -19.70 16.45 -11.75
N GLU A 13 -19.14 15.50 -12.49
CA GLU A 13 -18.98 15.57 -13.94
C GLU A 13 -19.72 14.40 -14.56
N LYS A 14 -20.82 14.69 -15.28
CA LYS A 14 -21.73 13.67 -15.84
C LYS A 14 -22.17 12.68 -14.73
N ASN A 15 -21.75 11.42 -14.83
CA ASN A 15 -22.02 10.35 -13.87
C ASN A 15 -20.86 10.07 -12.90
N GLN A 16 -19.81 10.89 -12.91
CA GLN A 16 -18.68 10.77 -12.00
C GLN A 16 -18.76 11.83 -10.90
N LEU A 17 -18.44 11.41 -9.67
CA LEU A 17 -18.33 12.29 -8.52
C LEU A 17 -16.89 12.22 -8.01
N ILE A 18 -16.30 13.38 -7.77
CA ILE A 18 -14.97 13.52 -7.21
C ILE A 18 -15.09 14.35 -5.93
N CYS A 19 -14.64 13.78 -4.82
CA CYS A 19 -14.51 14.48 -3.55
C CYS A 19 -13.03 14.73 -3.29
N ILE A 20 -12.67 16.00 -3.09
CA ILE A 20 -11.31 16.45 -2.82
C ILE A 20 -11.31 17.07 -1.43
N VAL A 21 -10.44 16.57 -0.56
CA VAL A 21 -10.17 17.18 0.76
C VAL A 21 -8.94 18.06 0.61
N GLN A 22 -9.03 19.31 1.05
CA GLN A 22 -7.94 20.28 1.02
C GLN A 22 -7.39 20.56 2.42
N GLU A 23 -6.12 20.95 2.47
CA GLU A 23 -5.48 21.43 3.69
C GLU A 23 -6.11 22.75 4.18
N ASP A 24 -6.11 22.96 5.51
CA ASP A 24 -6.57 24.22 6.11
C ASP A 24 -5.48 25.31 5.99
N LYS A 25 -5.24 25.79 4.76
CA LYS A 25 -4.27 26.84 4.45
C LYS A 25 -4.84 27.90 3.49
N PRO A 26 -4.41 29.17 3.62
CA PRO A 26 -4.89 30.27 2.77
C PRO A 26 -4.30 30.25 1.35
N ILE A 27 -3.03 29.85 1.21
CA ILE A 27 -2.27 29.91 -0.05
C ILE A 27 -1.65 28.53 -0.29
N ASN A 28 -1.73 28.05 -1.53
CA ASN A 28 -1.16 26.77 -1.96
C ASN A 28 -1.62 25.58 -1.10
N ALA A 29 -2.91 25.55 -0.74
CA ALA A 29 -3.50 24.45 0.02
C ALA A 29 -3.33 23.13 -0.75
N GLN A 30 -2.66 22.18 -0.12
CA GLN A 30 -2.42 20.87 -0.74
C GLN A 30 -3.65 19.97 -0.64
N ILE A 31 -3.76 19.05 -1.59
CA ILE A 31 -4.80 18.02 -1.57
C ILE A 31 -4.40 16.96 -0.54
N GLN A 32 -5.28 16.74 0.45
CA GLN A 32 -5.09 15.76 1.52
C GLN A 32 -5.72 14.41 1.16
N ALA A 33 -6.78 14.41 0.36
CA ALA A 33 -7.36 13.18 -0.19
C ALA A 33 -8.20 13.44 -1.44
N VAL A 34 -8.32 12.42 -2.29
CA VAL A 34 -9.21 12.39 -3.46
C VAL A 34 -9.99 11.08 -3.43
N PHE A 35 -11.30 11.16 -3.55
CA PHE A 35 -12.19 10.00 -3.70
C PHE A 35 -13.00 10.15 -4.98
N LYS A 36 -12.95 9.14 -5.85
CA LYS A 36 -13.71 9.12 -7.10
C LYS A 36 -14.80 8.07 -7.00
N SER A 37 -15.98 8.36 -7.58
CA SER A 37 -17.08 7.41 -7.66
C SER A 37 -16.74 6.16 -8.47
N SER A 38 -15.68 6.19 -9.29
CA SER A 38 -15.10 5.00 -9.95
C SER A 38 -14.45 4.00 -8.99
N GLY A 39 -14.40 4.29 -7.69
CA GLY A 39 -13.80 3.47 -6.65
C GLY A 39 -12.30 3.74 -6.44
N ARG A 40 -11.68 4.61 -7.25
CA ARG A 40 -10.29 5.05 -7.05
C ARG A 40 -10.23 6.12 -5.97
N SER A 41 -9.39 5.92 -4.97
CA SER A 41 -9.19 6.89 -3.90
C SER A 41 -7.75 6.92 -3.41
N THR A 42 -7.29 8.10 -3.03
CA THR A 42 -5.93 8.32 -2.53
C THR A 42 -5.98 9.30 -1.36
N CYS A 43 -5.26 9.00 -0.29
CA CYS A 43 -5.05 9.89 0.86
C CYS A 43 -3.56 10.15 1.02
N TYR A 44 -3.21 11.35 1.49
CA TYR A 44 -1.84 11.80 1.63
C TYR A 44 -1.52 12.11 3.09
N TYR A 45 -0.26 11.95 3.46
CA TYR A 45 0.31 12.53 4.66
C TYR A 45 0.46 14.05 4.51
N PRO A 46 0.63 14.81 5.60
CA PRO A 46 0.87 16.25 5.54
C PRO A 46 2.11 16.67 4.72
N ASN A 47 3.08 15.78 4.55
CA ASN A 47 4.27 16.01 3.72
C ASN A 47 4.03 15.72 2.22
N GLY A 48 2.81 15.35 1.82
CA GLY A 48 2.45 14.99 0.45
C GLY A 48 2.72 13.54 0.06
N ALA A 49 3.35 12.74 0.92
CA ALA A 49 3.56 11.32 0.64
C ALA A 49 2.22 10.56 0.61
N VAL A 50 2.11 9.56 -0.27
CA VAL A 50 0.89 8.74 -0.33
C VAL A 50 0.77 7.93 0.94
N TRP A 51 -0.37 8.04 1.61
CA TRP A 51 -0.69 7.27 2.81
C TRP A 51 -1.55 6.06 2.46
N ILE A 52 -2.62 6.28 1.71
CA ILE A 52 -3.52 5.21 1.28
C ILE A 52 -3.77 5.35 -0.20
N ASN A 53 -3.71 4.23 -0.92
CA ASN A 53 -4.14 4.15 -2.30
C ASN A 53 -5.07 2.94 -2.46
N MET A 54 -6.26 3.15 -3.01
CA MET A 54 -7.27 2.10 -3.16
C MET A 54 -8.06 2.22 -4.45
N ASN A 55 -8.57 1.09 -4.91
CA ASN A 55 -9.37 0.94 -6.11
C ASN A 55 -10.51 -0.07 -5.85
N ILE A 56 -11.19 -0.50 -6.92
CA ILE A 56 -12.30 -1.47 -6.85
C ILE A 56 -11.88 -2.90 -6.50
N GLN A 57 -10.59 -3.23 -6.49
CA GLN A 57 -10.07 -4.55 -6.13
C GLN A 57 -9.62 -4.62 -4.67
N GLY A 58 -9.06 -3.52 -4.16
CA GLY A 58 -8.52 -3.45 -2.81
C GLY A 58 -7.85 -2.13 -2.51
N GLY A 59 -6.87 -2.17 -1.60
CA GLY A 59 -6.06 -1.02 -1.29
C GLY A 59 -4.77 -1.35 -0.56
N GLN A 60 -3.96 -0.31 -0.39
CA GLN A 60 -2.65 -0.37 0.24
C GLN A 60 -2.52 0.78 1.23
N TYR A 61 -1.83 0.50 2.33
CA TYR A 61 -1.43 1.44 3.36
C TYR A 61 0.09 1.57 3.31
N LEU A 62 0.57 2.80 3.14
CA LEU A 62 1.98 3.11 3.05
C LEU A 62 2.43 3.95 4.27
N ASP A 63 3.69 3.78 4.66
CA ASP A 63 4.35 4.68 5.61
C ASP A 63 4.80 5.99 4.92
N GLN A 64 5.31 6.94 5.71
CA GLN A 64 5.80 8.21 5.17
C GLN A 64 7.02 8.07 4.24
N GLY A 65 7.73 6.94 4.29
CA GLY A 65 8.82 6.61 3.37
C GLY A 65 8.35 5.92 2.10
N GLY A 66 7.04 5.75 1.92
CA GLY A 66 6.45 5.06 0.76
C GLY A 66 6.58 3.54 0.82
N ASN A 67 6.97 2.95 1.95
CA ASN A 67 6.99 1.51 2.11
C ASN A 67 5.58 1.00 2.38
N ARG A 68 5.21 -0.11 1.75
CA ARG A 68 3.92 -0.76 1.92
C ARG A 68 3.87 -1.48 3.26
N VAL A 69 3.09 -0.95 4.21
CA VAL A 69 2.86 -1.54 5.54
C VAL A 69 1.77 -2.59 5.48
N ARG A 70 0.75 -2.37 4.64
CA ARG A 70 -0.41 -3.25 4.56
C ARG A 70 -1.02 -3.26 3.17
N ARG A 71 -1.57 -4.40 2.75
CA ARG A 71 -2.42 -4.56 1.57
C ARG A 71 -3.69 -5.31 1.97
N TRP A 72 -4.81 -5.00 1.34
CA TRP A 72 -6.06 -5.73 1.51
C TRP A 72 -6.79 -5.84 0.18
N THR A 73 -7.67 -6.84 0.07
CA THR A 73 -8.58 -7.02 -1.06
C THR A 73 -10.02 -6.92 -0.58
N TRP A 74 -10.92 -6.53 -1.48
CA TRP A 74 -12.36 -6.53 -1.18
C TRP A 74 -12.95 -7.93 -1.37
N PRO A 75 -13.94 -8.36 -0.57
CA PRO A 75 -14.49 -9.72 -0.61
C PRO A 75 -15.12 -10.15 -1.95
N ASN A 76 -15.44 -9.21 -2.85
CA ASN A 76 -16.08 -9.47 -4.15
C ASN A 76 -15.18 -9.11 -5.35
N SER A 77 -13.86 -9.02 -5.15
CA SER A 77 -12.93 -8.82 -6.27
C SER A 77 -12.85 -10.13 -7.07
N ILE A 78 -13.43 -10.14 -8.27
CA ILE A 78 -13.68 -11.33 -9.12
C ILE A 78 -12.38 -12.04 -9.59
N MET A 79 -11.20 -11.51 -9.27
CA MET A 79 -9.93 -12.07 -9.73
C MET A 79 -9.17 -12.78 -8.60
N THR A 80 -9.20 -14.12 -8.68
CA THR A 80 -8.17 -15.12 -8.30
C THR A 80 -7.90 -15.49 -6.83
N PRO A 81 -7.44 -16.74 -6.57
CA PRO A 81 -7.48 -17.46 -5.29
C PRO A 81 -6.24 -17.20 -4.42
N GLU A 82 -5.76 -15.95 -4.35
CA GLU A 82 -4.74 -15.61 -3.35
C GLU A 82 -5.38 -15.56 -1.95
N PRO A 83 -4.60 -15.78 -0.87
CA PRO A 83 -5.11 -15.61 0.49
C PRO A 83 -5.63 -14.18 0.68
N HIS A 84 -6.95 -14.01 0.62
CA HIS A 84 -7.60 -12.73 0.84
C HIS A 84 -7.25 -12.26 2.25
N VAL A 85 -6.43 -11.22 2.37
CA VAL A 85 -6.25 -10.55 3.66
C VAL A 85 -7.43 -9.61 3.85
N PRO A 86 -8.39 -9.93 4.75
CA PRO A 86 -9.55 -9.10 4.93
C PRO A 86 -9.13 -7.73 5.47
N LEU A 87 -9.86 -6.70 5.04
CA LEU A 87 -9.70 -5.37 5.62
C LEU A 87 -10.08 -5.43 7.11
N LYS A 88 -9.14 -5.03 7.96
CA LYS A 88 -9.43 -4.56 9.32
C LYS A 88 -9.68 -3.06 9.20
N PRO A 89 -10.75 -2.51 9.82
CA PRO A 89 -11.12 -1.11 9.67
C PRO A 89 -9.93 -0.17 9.83
N ILE A 90 -9.80 0.79 8.91
CA ILE A 90 -8.74 1.80 8.92
C ILE A 90 -9.36 3.14 9.28
N PHE A 91 -8.72 3.84 10.21
CA PHE A 91 -9.10 5.18 10.64
C PHE A 91 -7.86 6.07 10.52
N ILE A 92 -7.95 7.12 9.73
CA ILE A 92 -6.87 8.11 9.60
C ILE A 92 -7.42 9.52 9.81
N SER A 93 -6.63 10.39 10.43
CA SER A 93 -6.92 11.82 10.54
C SER A 93 -6.07 12.54 9.50
N LEU A 94 -6.70 13.13 8.49
CA LEU A 94 -5.99 13.91 7.47
C LEU A 94 -5.50 15.24 8.07
N ASN A 95 -6.31 15.83 8.95
CA ASN A 95 -5.94 16.98 9.77
C ASN A 95 -6.80 17.01 11.04
N ARG A 96 -6.75 18.13 11.79
CA ARG A 96 -7.51 18.32 13.04
C ARG A 96 -9.03 18.23 12.87
N HIS A 97 -9.56 18.54 11.69
CA HIS A 97 -11.00 18.62 11.44
C HIS A 97 -11.49 17.49 10.52
N VAL A 98 -10.65 16.93 9.65
CA VAL A 98 -11.03 15.90 8.67
C VAL A 98 -10.39 14.57 8.98
N GLY A 99 -11.22 13.52 9.05
CA GLY A 99 -10.79 12.13 9.15
C GLY A 99 -11.48 11.23 8.14
N VAL A 100 -10.86 10.07 7.85
CA VAL A 100 -11.35 9.07 6.91
C VAL A 100 -11.48 7.73 7.64
N ARG A 101 -12.61 7.05 7.43
CA ARG A 101 -12.88 5.70 7.95
C ARG A 101 -13.14 4.76 6.79
N ILE A 102 -12.31 3.72 6.66
CA ILE A 102 -12.43 2.70 5.61
C ILE A 102 -12.87 1.41 6.30
N LEU A 103 -14.12 1.02 6.10
CA LEU A 103 -14.66 -0.22 6.68
C LEU A 103 -14.86 -1.31 5.64
N ARG A 104 -15.40 -0.94 4.48
CA ARG A 104 -15.73 -1.82 3.34
C ARG A 104 -15.68 -0.99 2.06
N GLN A 105 -15.71 -1.64 0.90
CA GLN A 105 -15.70 -0.97 -0.41
C GLN A 105 -16.82 0.08 -0.55
N ASP A 106 -18.02 -0.22 -0.04
CA ASP A 106 -19.21 0.63 -0.09
C ASP A 106 -19.36 1.56 1.13
N LYS A 107 -18.41 1.51 2.07
CA LYS A 107 -18.47 2.24 3.34
C LYS A 107 -17.11 2.87 3.65
N ILE A 108 -16.83 3.94 2.92
CA ILE A 108 -15.66 4.79 3.08
C ILE A 108 -16.17 6.16 3.51
N ILE A 109 -16.02 6.52 4.77
CA ILE A 109 -16.62 7.73 5.35
C ILE A 109 -15.56 8.81 5.54
N VAL A 110 -15.74 9.93 4.86
CA VAL A 110 -15.02 11.18 5.18
C VAL A 110 -15.84 11.93 6.21
N SER A 111 -15.25 12.27 7.35
CA SER A 111 -15.91 13.06 8.39
C SER A 111 -15.21 14.40 8.58
N PHE A 112 -15.97 15.47 8.55
CA PHE A 112 -15.53 16.82 8.93
C PHE A 112 -16.16 17.18 10.27
N LEU A 113 -15.34 17.52 11.26
CA LEU A 113 -15.73 17.88 12.61
C LEU A 113 -15.23 19.29 12.92
N ALA A 114 -16.14 20.20 13.26
CA ALA A 114 -15.78 21.53 13.72
C ALA A 114 -16.86 22.11 14.62
N ARG A 115 -16.46 22.84 15.67
CA ARG A 115 -17.37 23.55 16.60
C ARG A 115 -18.49 22.64 17.15
N GLY A 116 -18.15 21.40 17.53
CA GLY A 116 -19.12 20.42 18.05
C GLY A 116 -20.06 19.80 17.01
N GLN A 117 -19.99 20.21 15.74
CA GLN A 117 -20.82 19.70 14.65
C GLN A 117 -20.01 18.77 13.75
N GLN A 118 -20.65 17.73 13.23
CA GLN A 118 -20.02 16.74 12.36
C GLN A 118 -20.82 16.53 11.07
N ALA A 119 -20.15 16.69 9.93
CA ALA A 119 -20.63 16.26 8.62
C ALA A 119 -19.94 14.95 8.22
N LYS A 120 -20.69 14.01 7.64
CA LYS A 120 -20.18 12.72 7.15
C LYS A 120 -20.58 12.53 5.70
N PHE A 121 -19.62 12.11 4.89
CA PHE A 121 -19.82 11.83 3.48
C PHE A 121 -19.41 10.40 3.20
N ASN A 122 -20.33 9.59 2.66
CA ASN A 122 -19.97 8.26 2.18
C ASN A 122 -19.41 8.38 0.76
N MET A 123 -18.15 8.03 0.63
CA MET A 123 -17.37 7.98 -0.61
C MET A 123 -17.12 6.54 -1.08
N GLY A 124 -17.71 5.56 -0.40
CA GLY A 124 -17.66 4.17 -0.83
C GLY A 124 -18.56 3.92 -2.02
N THR A 125 -18.06 3.19 -3.02
CA THR A 125 -18.85 2.77 -4.17
C THR A 125 -18.86 1.26 -4.27
N LYS A 126 -20.05 0.66 -4.36
CA LYS A 126 -20.20 -0.74 -4.74
C LYS A 126 -20.18 -0.86 -6.27
N VAL A 127 -18.99 -0.88 -6.86
CA VAL A 127 -18.84 -1.12 -8.30
C VAL A 127 -18.95 -2.63 -8.53
N LYS A 128 -20.08 -3.09 -9.10
CA LYS A 128 -20.18 -4.46 -9.63
C LYS A 128 -19.38 -4.49 -10.93
N VAL A 129 -18.29 -5.25 -10.96
CA VAL A 129 -17.50 -5.45 -12.18
C VAL A 129 -18.28 -6.39 -13.09
N SER A 130 -18.91 -5.84 -14.14
CA SER A 130 -19.61 -6.63 -15.15
C SER A 130 -18.68 -7.18 -16.24
N ASN A 131 -17.46 -6.66 -16.36
CA ASN A 131 -16.47 -7.11 -17.35
C ASN A 131 -15.07 -7.20 -16.73
N VAL A 132 -14.60 -8.44 -16.54
CA VAL A 132 -13.26 -8.79 -16.01
C VAL A 132 -12.14 -8.31 -16.94
N SER A 133 -12.42 -8.14 -18.24
CA SER A 133 -11.47 -7.77 -19.29
C SER A 133 -10.95 -6.33 -19.28
N ARG A 134 -11.50 -5.44 -18.42
CA ARG A 134 -11.05 -4.03 -18.29
C ARG A 134 -10.45 -3.70 -16.93
N LEU A 135 -10.29 -4.68 -16.05
CA LEU A 135 -9.59 -4.46 -14.80
C LEU A 135 -8.10 -4.29 -15.10
N PRO A 136 -7.41 -3.30 -14.51
CA PRO A 136 -5.96 -3.41 -14.39
C PRO A 136 -5.68 -4.77 -13.75
N PRO A 137 -4.67 -5.52 -14.20
CA PRO A 137 -4.20 -6.67 -13.46
C PRO A 137 -4.09 -6.25 -12.00
N LEU A 138 -4.62 -7.10 -11.09
CA LEU A 138 -4.29 -6.93 -9.68
C LEU A 138 -2.79 -6.70 -9.64
N ALA A 139 -2.28 -5.79 -8.81
CA ALA A 139 -0.85 -5.73 -8.57
C ALA A 139 -0.47 -7.04 -7.84
N GLN A 140 -0.41 -8.15 -8.59
CA GLN A 140 0.50 -9.25 -8.41
C GLN A 140 1.81 -8.60 -8.01
N LEU A 141 2.46 -9.17 -7.00
CA LEU A 141 3.73 -8.67 -6.49
C LEU A 141 4.60 -8.29 -7.70
N GLY A 142 4.74 -6.98 -7.93
CA GLY A 142 5.31 -6.50 -9.20
C GLY A 142 6.73 -7.04 -9.31
N GLU A 143 7.21 -7.27 -10.52
CA GLU A 143 8.58 -7.76 -10.75
C GLU A 143 9.60 -6.91 -9.95
N ASP A 144 9.39 -5.60 -9.94
CA ASP A 144 10.15 -4.63 -9.16
C ASP A 144 10.05 -4.84 -7.63
N GLU A 145 8.87 -5.20 -7.11
CA GLU A 145 8.70 -5.49 -5.69
C GLU A 145 9.46 -6.76 -5.28
N LEU A 146 9.47 -7.79 -6.14
CA LEU A 146 10.24 -9.01 -5.90
C LEU A 146 11.75 -8.76 -5.96
N LEU A 147 12.21 -8.05 -6.98
CA LEU A 147 13.62 -7.68 -7.09
C LEU A 147 14.05 -6.83 -5.89
N ARG A 148 13.23 -5.86 -5.47
CA ARG A 148 13.51 -5.06 -4.27
C ARG A 148 13.62 -5.91 -3.01
N LEU A 149 12.75 -6.91 -2.84
CA LEU A 149 12.84 -7.86 -1.72
C LEU A 149 14.09 -8.73 -1.81
N ALA A 150 14.43 -9.24 -2.99
CA ALA A 150 15.61 -10.05 -3.25
C ALA A 150 16.90 -9.27 -2.95
N PHE A 151 17.03 -8.05 -3.49
CA PHE A 151 18.17 -7.18 -3.22
C PHE A 151 18.29 -6.81 -1.74
N ARG A 152 17.18 -6.58 -1.05
CA ARG A 152 17.20 -6.33 0.40
C ARG A 152 17.80 -7.51 1.16
N VAL A 153 17.42 -8.74 0.81
CA VAL A 153 17.99 -9.94 1.43
C VAL A 153 19.47 -10.11 1.08
N SER A 154 19.85 -9.87 -0.17
CA SER A 154 21.25 -9.92 -0.62
C SER A 154 22.13 -8.94 0.17
N ILE A 155 21.69 -7.69 0.31
CA ILE A 155 22.39 -6.66 1.10
C ILE A 155 22.52 -7.10 2.57
N LEU A 156 21.46 -7.62 3.17
CA LEU A 156 21.52 -8.07 4.57
C LEU A 156 22.46 -9.27 4.75
N ARG A 157 22.53 -10.20 3.77
CA ARG A 157 23.53 -11.28 3.77
C ARG A 157 24.95 -10.76 3.65
N LEU A 158 25.19 -9.74 2.82
CA LEU A 158 26.50 -9.11 2.71
C LEU A 158 26.92 -8.46 4.03
N PHE A 159 26.01 -7.76 4.71
CA PHE A 159 26.27 -7.21 6.04
C PHE A 159 26.57 -8.30 7.06
N ASP A 160 25.82 -9.41 7.06
CA ASP A 160 26.07 -10.56 7.94
C ASP A 160 27.46 -11.18 7.70
N ARG A 161 27.85 -11.38 6.43
CA ARG A 161 29.20 -11.85 6.06
C ARG A 161 30.29 -10.89 6.51
N LEU A 162 30.11 -9.57 6.30
CA LEU A 162 31.07 -8.55 6.75
C LEU A 162 31.21 -8.56 8.27
N HIS A 163 30.09 -8.67 8.99
CA HIS A 163 30.10 -8.79 10.45
C HIS A 163 30.81 -10.08 10.91
N GLY A 164 30.61 -11.19 10.20
CA GLY A 164 31.34 -12.44 10.41
C GLY A 164 32.85 -12.26 10.23
N CYS A 165 33.29 -11.58 9.17
CA CYS A 165 34.70 -11.29 8.92
C CYS A 165 35.35 -10.45 10.03
N LEU A 166 34.63 -9.46 10.56
CA LEU A 166 35.13 -8.61 11.65
C LEU A 166 35.28 -9.38 12.97
N ASN A 167 34.36 -10.28 13.29
CA ASN A 167 34.39 -11.02 14.55
C ASN A 167 35.30 -12.27 14.50
N PHE A 168 35.54 -12.81 13.30
CA PHE A 168 36.25 -14.08 13.12
C PHE A 168 37.30 -14.02 11.99
N PRO A 169 38.31 -13.12 12.09
CA PRO A 169 39.23 -12.80 10.99
C PRO A 169 40.11 -13.98 10.53
N SER A 170 40.37 -14.96 11.39
CA SER A 170 41.35 -16.06 11.15
C SER A 170 40.73 -17.43 10.85
N THR A 171 39.40 -17.53 10.72
CA THR A 171 38.73 -18.83 10.61
C THR A 171 38.66 -19.30 9.15
N GLU A 172 39.18 -20.49 8.83
CA GLU A 172 39.07 -21.12 7.49
C GLU A 172 37.66 -21.67 7.19
N GLN A 173 36.74 -21.66 8.16
CA GLN A 173 35.38 -22.18 8.04
C GLN A 173 34.32 -21.09 7.77
N ARG A 174 34.69 -20.01 7.08
CA ARG A 174 33.81 -18.84 6.85
C ARG A 174 32.49 -19.19 6.16
N ASP A 175 32.51 -20.13 5.23
CA ASP A 175 31.31 -20.55 4.48
C ASP A 175 30.42 -21.54 5.26
N LYS A 176 30.85 -21.99 6.46
CA LYS A 176 30.06 -22.87 7.33
C LYS A 176 29.21 -22.12 8.36
N ILE A 177 29.43 -20.81 8.52
CA ILE A 177 28.64 -19.99 9.44
C ILE A 177 27.25 -19.83 8.85
N LYS A 178 26.26 -20.46 9.49
CA LYS A 178 24.87 -20.37 9.04
C LYS A 178 24.39 -18.93 9.20
N PRO A 179 23.71 -18.37 8.19
CA PRO A 179 23.12 -17.05 8.31
C PRO A 179 22.05 -17.07 9.42
N PRO A 180 21.77 -15.90 10.04
CA PRO A 180 20.69 -15.75 11.00
C PRO A 180 19.36 -16.33 10.50
N ALA A 181 18.61 -16.96 11.41
CA ALA A 181 17.35 -17.64 11.07
C ALA A 181 16.33 -16.71 10.36
N TYR A 182 16.35 -15.41 10.65
CA TYR A 182 15.47 -14.44 9.99
C TYR A 182 15.81 -14.26 8.50
N LEU A 183 17.09 -14.36 8.11
CA LEU A 183 17.51 -14.29 6.71
C LEU A 183 17.11 -15.55 5.95
N ILE A 184 17.30 -16.72 6.55
CA ILE A 184 16.85 -18.00 5.98
C ILE A 184 15.34 -17.95 5.72
N THR A 185 14.57 -17.47 6.70
CA THR A 185 13.12 -17.34 6.59
C THR A 185 12.71 -16.34 5.50
N GLN A 186 13.41 -15.22 5.35
CA GLN A 186 13.13 -14.24 4.30
C GLN A 186 13.46 -14.78 2.91
N THR A 187 14.59 -15.47 2.74
CA THR A 187 14.95 -16.13 1.47
C THR A 187 13.89 -17.15 1.06
N LEU A 188 13.47 -18.03 1.97
CA LEU A 188 12.46 -19.05 1.67
C LEU A 188 11.12 -18.42 1.27
N LYS A 189 10.67 -17.37 1.97
CA LYS A 189 9.45 -16.65 1.61
C LYS A 189 9.53 -16.00 0.23
N ILE A 190 10.67 -15.44 -0.15
CA ILE A 190 10.84 -14.85 -1.48
C ILE A 190 10.79 -15.92 -2.57
N LEU A 191 11.46 -17.06 -2.35
CA LEU A 191 11.42 -18.18 -3.29
C LEU A 191 10.00 -18.75 -3.44
N GLU A 192 9.26 -18.91 -2.33
CA GLU A 192 7.86 -19.32 -2.34
C GLU A 192 6.98 -18.34 -3.13
N LEU A 193 7.18 -17.02 -2.94
CA LEU A 193 6.48 -15.99 -3.71
C LEU A 193 6.77 -16.07 -5.21
N CYS A 194 7.99 -16.42 -5.62
CA CYS A 194 8.33 -16.64 -7.03
C CYS A 194 7.69 -17.90 -7.64
N THR A 195 7.32 -18.88 -6.82
CA THR A 195 6.64 -20.11 -7.29
C THR A 195 5.13 -19.96 -7.36
N THR A 196 4.55 -19.09 -6.53
CA THR A 196 3.11 -18.87 -6.43
C THR A 196 2.59 -17.75 -7.32
N SER A 197 3.48 -16.88 -7.80
CA SER A 197 3.15 -15.78 -8.71
C SER A 197 3.36 -16.19 -10.17
N ASP A 198 2.50 -15.71 -11.08
CA ASP A 198 2.57 -15.94 -12.53
C ASP A 198 3.68 -15.06 -13.16
N ILE A 199 4.93 -15.44 -12.89
CA ILE A 199 6.13 -14.67 -13.19
C ILE A 199 7.03 -15.41 -14.18
N SER A 200 7.72 -14.66 -15.05
CA SER A 200 8.65 -15.23 -16.03
C SER A 200 9.75 -16.08 -15.37
N ASP A 201 10.11 -17.17 -16.03
CA ASP A 201 11.19 -18.05 -15.56
C ASP A 201 12.53 -17.33 -15.46
N GLU A 202 12.76 -16.31 -16.31
CA GLU A 202 13.93 -15.44 -16.25
C GLU A 202 14.00 -14.64 -14.94
N LEU A 203 12.87 -14.06 -14.50
CA LEU A 203 12.83 -13.33 -13.25
C LEU A 203 12.98 -14.25 -12.05
N ARG A 204 12.36 -15.43 -12.09
CA ARG A 204 12.52 -16.47 -11.05
C ARG A 204 13.99 -16.88 -10.91
N SER A 205 14.67 -17.11 -12.03
CA SER A 205 16.11 -17.43 -12.06
C SER A 205 16.95 -16.28 -11.49
N SER A 206 16.65 -15.04 -11.89
CA SER A 206 17.35 -13.84 -11.41
C SER A 206 17.19 -13.64 -9.90
N VAL A 207 15.97 -13.79 -9.37
CA VAL A 207 15.70 -13.69 -7.94
C VAL A 207 16.45 -14.78 -7.18
N SER A 208 16.42 -16.03 -7.67
CA SER A 208 17.16 -17.15 -7.08
C SER A 208 18.67 -16.88 -7.04
N ALA A 209 19.24 -16.30 -8.11
CA ALA A 209 20.65 -15.94 -8.15
C ALA A 209 21.00 -14.79 -7.18
N ILE A 210 20.09 -13.84 -6.94
CA ILE A 210 20.32 -12.71 -6.02
C ILE A 210 20.27 -13.15 -4.55
N VAL A 211 19.38 -14.09 -4.20
CA VAL A 211 19.16 -14.50 -2.81
C VAL A 211 20.03 -15.66 -2.37
N ASN A 212 20.73 -16.36 -3.28
CA ASN A 212 21.67 -17.44 -2.96
C ASN A 212 23.09 -16.89 -2.82
#